data_AF-A0A367YDQ8-F1
#
_entry.id   AF-A0A367YDQ8-F1
#
_cell.length_a   1.000
_cell.length_b   1.000
_cell.length_c   1.000
_cell.angle_alpha   90.00
_cell.angle_beta   90.00
_cell.angle_gamma   90.00
#
_symmetry.space_group_name_H-M   'P 1'
#
loop_
_entity.id
_entity.type
_entity.pdbx_description
1 polymer ?
#
loop_
_entity_poly.entity_id
_entity_poly.type
_entity_poly.pdbx_seq_one_letter_code
_entity_poly.pdbx_strand_id
1 'polypeptide(L)'
;MKFVTASLVLLASATSALAKNILMSNDDGWASTNLRAFYYKLKESGHNVYIVSPVSQRSGNGGKFDIPTSPALQTDGEFGYPPAGSPTFGHEVDDDHIFYFNGTPASCVAFGLDYIIPKYANNITIDLVVAGINEGVNTGSLYSLSGTMGATYTAVYRGYPAISFSASGFNNSFFKDNLDLDDTLLESTIVATKSAELVDQLFMSQDENTRALALGVGLNVNFPPLGYDNESCTDPTWAFARMSGMDAIGADIQYDEETQKYSWVSRSWDALTACYNGDCSLPSENYVLEQGNCQATVSVFSIDYDANLVLTQQAKALLDPLFQ
;
A
#
# COMPACT_ATOMS: atom_id res chain seq x y z
N MET A 1 -0.86 12.88 65.64
CA MET A 1 -1.27 12.14 64.43
C MET A 1 -1.86 13.13 63.43
N LYS A 2 -1.10 13.50 62.39
CA LYS A 2 -1.63 14.19 61.22
C LYS A 2 -1.25 13.32 60.02
N PHE A 3 -2.25 12.67 59.42
CA PHE A 3 -2.09 11.94 58.17
C PHE A 3 -2.04 12.97 57.04
N VAL A 4 -0.99 12.93 56.24
CA VAL A 4 -0.90 13.62 54.95
C VAL A 4 -1.31 12.60 53.90
N THR A 5 -2.49 12.76 53.33
CA THR A 5 -2.93 12.03 52.14
C THR A 5 -2.31 12.70 50.90
N ALA A 6 -1.41 11.99 50.24
CA ALA A 6 -0.90 12.36 48.91
C ALA A 6 -1.90 11.89 47.86
N SER A 7 -2.50 12.82 47.14
CA SER A 7 -3.30 12.53 45.94
C SER A 7 -2.35 12.26 44.77
N LEU A 8 -2.34 11.03 44.28
CA LEU A 8 -1.68 10.64 43.04
C LEU A 8 -2.55 11.12 41.86
N VAL A 9 -2.12 12.16 41.17
CA VAL A 9 -2.71 12.54 39.87
C VAL A 9 -2.05 11.66 38.82
N LEU A 10 -2.78 10.65 38.33
CA LEU A 10 -2.41 9.98 37.08
C LEU A 10 -2.63 10.98 35.95
N LEU A 11 -1.56 11.54 35.40
CA LEU A 11 -1.60 12.11 34.05
C LEU A 11 -1.65 10.93 33.08
N ALA A 12 -2.84 10.59 32.61
CA ALA A 12 -2.98 9.87 31.34
C ALA A 12 -2.59 10.87 30.25
N SER A 13 -1.34 10.83 29.81
CA SER A 13 -0.92 11.49 28.57
C SER A 13 -1.49 10.71 27.40
N ALA A 14 -2.78 10.92 27.12
CA ALA A 14 -3.33 10.67 25.80
C ALA A 14 -2.74 11.75 24.90
N THR A 15 -1.63 11.44 24.24
CA THR A 15 -1.23 12.16 23.03
C THR A 15 -2.41 12.06 22.09
N SER A 16 -3.16 13.15 21.94
CA SER A 16 -4.12 13.26 20.86
C SER A 16 -3.31 13.13 19.58
N ALA A 17 -3.28 11.93 18.98
CA ALA A 17 -2.90 11.81 17.60
C ALA A 17 -3.77 12.82 16.86
N LEU A 18 -3.15 13.76 16.13
CA LEU A 18 -3.88 14.72 15.34
C LEU A 18 -4.74 13.90 14.37
N ALA A 19 -6.05 13.84 14.58
CA ALA A 19 -6.95 13.09 13.72
C ALA A 19 -6.75 13.57 12.27
N LYS A 20 -6.18 12.71 11.42
CA LYS A 20 -5.90 13.01 10.01
C LYS A 20 -6.97 12.43 9.11
N ASN A 21 -7.17 13.05 7.95
CA ASN A 21 -8.04 12.54 6.91
C ASN A 21 -7.24 11.67 5.95
N ILE A 22 -7.59 10.38 5.87
CA ILE A 22 -6.86 9.39 5.08
C ILE A 22 -7.79 8.84 4.01
N LEU A 23 -7.35 8.84 2.75
CA LEU A 23 -7.98 8.08 1.68
C LEU A 23 -7.25 6.74 1.55
N MET A 24 -8.00 5.65 1.49
CA MET A 24 -7.49 4.30 1.46
C MET A 24 -7.99 3.57 0.21
N SER A 25 -7.11 2.80 -0.42
CA SER A 25 -7.42 1.94 -1.57
C SER A 25 -6.64 0.61 -1.51
N ASN A 26 -6.80 -0.26 -2.49
CA ASN A 26 -5.99 -1.47 -2.71
C ASN A 26 -6.21 -2.01 -4.13
N ASP A 27 -5.62 -3.16 -4.44
CA ASP A 27 -5.98 -3.99 -5.59
C ASP A 27 -6.59 -5.34 -5.24
N ASP A 28 -6.72 -5.69 -3.95
CA ASP A 28 -7.40 -6.93 -3.52
C ASP A 28 -8.93 -6.80 -3.40
N GLY A 29 -9.48 -5.63 -3.74
CA GLY A 29 -10.91 -5.36 -3.65
C GLY A 29 -11.36 -4.80 -2.30
N TRP A 30 -12.46 -4.05 -2.33
CA TRP A 30 -13.01 -3.29 -1.20
C TRP A 30 -13.50 -4.13 -0.02
N ALA A 31 -13.66 -5.44 -0.23
CA ALA A 31 -14.19 -6.39 0.74
C ALA A 31 -13.13 -7.35 1.28
N SER A 32 -11.85 -7.18 0.90
CA SER A 32 -10.78 -8.05 1.38
C SER A 32 -10.46 -7.81 2.86
N THR A 33 -10.12 -8.89 3.56
CA THR A 33 -9.83 -8.88 5.00
C THR A 33 -8.71 -7.92 5.38
N ASN A 34 -7.60 -7.91 4.63
CA ASN A 34 -6.44 -7.05 4.92
C ASN A 34 -6.77 -5.55 4.81
N LEU A 35 -7.54 -5.15 3.80
CA LEU A 35 -8.01 -3.76 3.65
C LEU A 35 -8.90 -3.38 4.84
N ARG A 36 -9.85 -4.23 5.22
CA ARG A 36 -10.78 -3.94 6.33
C ARG A 36 -10.06 -3.90 7.68
N ALA A 37 -9.12 -4.82 7.92
CA ALA A 37 -8.31 -4.81 9.14
C ALA A 37 -7.52 -3.50 9.29
N PHE A 38 -6.86 -3.06 8.22
CA PHE A 38 -6.08 -1.82 8.24
C PHE A 38 -6.97 -0.57 8.39
N TYR A 39 -8.14 -0.54 7.74
CA TYR A 39 -9.14 0.52 7.96
C TYR A 39 -9.53 0.64 9.43
N TYR A 40 -9.91 -0.47 10.09
CA TYR A 40 -10.32 -0.43 11.49
C TYR A 40 -9.19 -0.03 12.42
N LYS A 41 -7.94 -0.45 12.17
CA LYS A 41 -6.78 -0.03 12.98
C LYS A 41 -6.46 1.47 12.85
N LEU A 42 -6.60 2.05 11.65
CA LEU A 42 -6.47 3.50 11.48
C LEU A 42 -7.62 4.27 12.16
N LYS A 43 -8.85 3.74 12.11
CA LYS A 43 -10.00 4.32 12.83
C LYS A 43 -9.83 4.25 14.35
N GLU A 44 -9.32 3.13 14.86
CA GLU A 44 -8.98 2.93 16.29
C GLU A 44 -7.93 3.94 16.76
N SER A 45 -6.97 4.28 15.88
CA SER A 45 -5.94 5.31 16.11
C SER A 45 -6.49 6.75 16.04
N GLY A 46 -7.80 6.92 15.81
CA GLY A 46 -8.49 8.21 15.85
C GLY A 46 -8.51 8.97 14.53
N HIS A 47 -8.07 8.35 13.43
CA HIS A 47 -8.10 8.99 12.12
C HIS A 47 -9.48 8.96 11.47
N ASN A 48 -9.69 9.89 10.54
CA ASN A 48 -10.85 9.93 9.68
C ASN A 48 -10.51 9.26 8.33
N VAL A 49 -10.89 7.99 8.17
CA VAL A 49 -10.51 7.19 7.00
C VAL A 49 -11.70 7.00 6.06
N TYR A 50 -11.45 7.06 4.76
CA TYR A 50 -12.38 6.66 3.70
C TYR A 50 -11.75 5.58 2.82
N ILE A 51 -12.43 4.45 2.62
CA ILE A 51 -12.04 3.46 1.61
C ILE A 51 -12.70 3.83 0.28
N VAL A 52 -11.92 3.83 -0.80
CA VAL A 52 -12.41 3.79 -2.17
C VAL A 52 -11.55 2.78 -2.93
N SER A 53 -12.08 1.57 -3.11
CA SER A 53 -11.35 0.43 -3.66
C SER A 53 -12.08 -0.25 -4.81
N PRO A 54 -11.37 -1.04 -5.63
CA PRO A 54 -11.99 -1.85 -6.67
C PRO A 54 -13.11 -2.74 -6.12
N VAL A 55 -14.16 -2.95 -6.91
CA VAL A 55 -15.24 -3.88 -6.58
C VAL A 55 -14.80 -5.36 -6.60
N SER A 56 -13.66 -5.66 -7.24
CA SER A 56 -13.08 -6.99 -7.34
C SER A 56 -11.56 -6.94 -7.49
N GLN A 57 -10.86 -8.04 -7.18
CA GLN A 57 -9.42 -8.26 -7.41
C GLN A 57 -8.92 -7.68 -8.73
N ARG A 58 -7.88 -6.84 -8.63
CA ARG A 58 -7.15 -6.20 -9.72
C ARG A 58 -5.63 -6.37 -9.58
N SER A 59 -5.15 -7.47 -9.01
CA SER A 59 -3.71 -7.78 -8.99
C SER A 59 -3.11 -7.73 -10.40
N GLY A 60 -1.89 -7.23 -10.52
CA GLY A 60 -1.20 -7.11 -11.82
C GLY A 60 -1.66 -5.94 -12.70
N ASN A 61 -2.52 -5.04 -12.21
CA ASN A 61 -2.98 -3.89 -13.01
C ASN A 61 -1.96 -2.75 -13.10
N GLY A 62 -0.88 -2.76 -12.31
CA GLY A 62 0.19 -1.76 -12.39
C GLY A 62 -0.34 -0.32 -12.44
N GLY A 63 0.21 0.48 -13.34
CA GLY A 63 -0.26 1.85 -13.62
C GLY A 63 -1.51 1.96 -14.52
N LYS A 64 -2.25 0.88 -14.77
CA LYS A 64 -3.45 0.91 -15.62
C LYS A 64 -4.53 1.81 -15.01
N PHE A 65 -5.16 2.63 -15.86
CA PHE A 65 -6.23 3.53 -15.47
C PHE A 65 -7.48 3.27 -16.32
N ASP A 66 -8.43 2.50 -15.76
CA ASP A 66 -9.71 2.20 -16.42
C ASP A 66 -10.89 2.69 -15.57
N ILE A 67 -11.95 3.12 -16.26
CA ILE A 67 -13.23 3.51 -15.66
C ILE A 67 -14.36 2.62 -16.18
N PRO A 68 -15.44 2.45 -15.42
CA PRO A 68 -16.57 1.65 -15.87
C PRO A 68 -17.23 2.27 -17.12
N THR A 69 -17.60 1.42 -18.08
CA THR A 69 -18.26 1.80 -19.34
C THR A 69 -19.78 1.58 -19.33
N SER A 70 -20.30 1.06 -18.22
CA SER A 70 -21.72 0.78 -17.97
C SER A 70 -22.17 1.47 -16.69
N PRO A 71 -23.45 1.85 -16.53
CA PRO A 71 -23.97 2.38 -15.27
C PRO A 71 -24.10 1.33 -14.15
N ALA A 72 -24.00 0.04 -14.49
CA ALA A 72 -24.15 -1.06 -13.53
C ALA A 72 -23.05 -2.13 -13.71
N LEU A 73 -22.78 -2.88 -12.64
CA LEU A 73 -21.88 -4.02 -12.65
C LEU A 73 -22.41 -5.09 -13.63
N GLN A 74 -21.52 -5.57 -14.48
CA GLN A 74 -21.85 -6.60 -15.48
C GLN A 74 -21.69 -8.02 -14.93
N THR A 75 -20.89 -8.16 -13.88
CA THR A 75 -20.67 -9.39 -13.11
C THR A 75 -20.86 -9.05 -11.64
N ASP A 76 -20.97 -10.08 -10.79
CA ASP A 76 -20.87 -9.88 -9.36
C ASP A 76 -19.49 -9.27 -9.03
N GLY A 77 -19.48 -8.49 -7.95
CA GLY A 77 -18.26 -8.11 -7.25
C GLY A 77 -17.56 -9.35 -6.70
N GLU A 78 -16.38 -9.12 -6.16
CA GLU A 78 -15.63 -10.21 -5.53
C GLU A 78 -16.38 -10.79 -4.32
N PHE A 79 -16.15 -12.08 -4.06
CA PHE A 79 -16.93 -12.86 -3.09
C PHE A 79 -18.45 -12.89 -3.38
N GLY A 80 -18.86 -12.58 -4.62
CA GLY A 80 -20.28 -12.47 -4.98
C GLY A 80 -20.94 -11.18 -4.47
N TYR A 81 -20.15 -10.19 -4.05
CA TYR A 81 -20.64 -9.00 -3.37
C TYR A 81 -19.98 -7.70 -3.88
N PRO A 82 -20.76 -6.73 -4.36
CA PRO A 82 -22.22 -6.73 -4.57
C PRO A 82 -22.63 -7.48 -5.86
N PRO A 83 -23.90 -7.93 -6.01
CA PRO A 83 -24.31 -8.72 -7.18
C PRO A 83 -24.32 -7.91 -8.49
N ALA A 84 -24.26 -8.60 -9.62
CA ALA A 84 -24.43 -8.04 -10.96
C ALA A 84 -25.73 -7.23 -11.05
N GLY A 85 -25.71 -6.12 -11.80
CA GLY A 85 -26.80 -5.17 -11.87
C GLY A 85 -26.78 -4.09 -10.77
N SER A 86 -25.95 -4.23 -9.73
CA SER A 86 -25.69 -3.15 -8.78
C SER A 86 -25.03 -1.94 -9.48
N PRO A 87 -25.13 -0.71 -8.94
CA PRO A 87 -24.42 0.44 -9.49
C PRO A 87 -22.90 0.24 -9.52
N THR A 88 -22.20 0.94 -10.40
CA THR A 88 -20.72 0.83 -10.52
C THR A 88 -19.94 1.40 -9.34
N PHE A 89 -20.58 2.14 -8.45
CA PHE A 89 -20.05 2.48 -7.14
C PHE A 89 -21.17 2.45 -6.12
N GLY A 90 -20.80 2.21 -4.88
CA GLY A 90 -21.70 2.21 -3.73
C GLY A 90 -20.89 2.19 -2.45
N HIS A 91 -21.56 2.11 -1.31
CA HIS A 91 -20.91 2.03 0.00
C HIS A 91 -21.47 0.88 0.83
N GLU A 92 -20.74 0.49 1.87
CA GLU A 92 -21.24 -0.45 2.88
C GLU A 92 -22.48 0.13 3.55
N VAL A 93 -23.47 -0.72 3.83
CA VAL A 93 -24.74 -0.30 4.44
C VAL A 93 -24.52 0.24 5.85
N ASP A 94 -23.59 -0.37 6.59
CA ASP A 94 -23.33 -0.09 8.00
C ASP A 94 -22.21 0.95 8.21
N ASP A 95 -21.52 1.38 7.14
CA ASP A 95 -20.42 2.34 7.20
C ASP A 95 -20.33 3.16 5.90
N ASP A 96 -20.72 4.44 5.98
CA ASP A 96 -20.72 5.37 4.84
C ASP A 96 -19.34 5.93 4.50
N HIS A 97 -18.26 5.43 5.13
CA HIS A 97 -16.88 5.73 4.77
C HIS A 97 -16.26 4.66 3.86
N ILE A 98 -16.96 3.56 3.60
CA ILE A 98 -16.39 2.42 2.87
C ILE A 98 -17.08 2.25 1.52
N PHE A 99 -16.38 2.64 0.44
CA PHE A 99 -16.89 2.63 -0.91
C PHE A 99 -16.20 1.60 -1.81
N TYR A 100 -16.98 1.01 -2.71
CA TYR A 100 -16.47 0.30 -3.86
C TYR A 100 -16.61 1.14 -5.14
N PHE A 101 -15.73 0.91 -6.10
CA PHE A 101 -15.82 1.43 -7.46
C PHE A 101 -15.41 0.37 -8.48
N ASN A 102 -16.14 0.25 -9.59
CA ASN A 102 -15.81 -0.67 -10.68
C ASN A 102 -14.71 -0.10 -11.59
N GLY A 103 -13.53 0.10 -11.03
CA GLY A 103 -12.36 0.62 -11.71
C GLY A 103 -11.08 -0.13 -11.33
N THR A 104 -9.97 0.30 -11.93
CA THR A 104 -8.60 -0.03 -11.50
C THR A 104 -8.25 0.65 -10.17
N PRO A 105 -7.23 0.17 -9.42
CA PRO A 105 -6.77 0.82 -8.20
C PRO A 105 -6.43 2.31 -8.40
N ALA A 106 -5.75 2.64 -9.49
CA ALA A 106 -5.43 4.02 -9.87
C ALA A 106 -6.68 4.90 -10.04
N SER A 107 -7.70 4.40 -10.76
CA SER A 107 -8.94 5.13 -10.96
C SER A 107 -9.81 5.20 -9.71
N CYS A 108 -9.70 4.25 -8.77
CA CYS A 108 -10.35 4.32 -7.47
C CYS A 108 -9.79 5.47 -6.62
N VAL A 109 -8.47 5.66 -6.59
CA VAL A 109 -7.85 6.82 -5.93
C VAL A 109 -8.34 8.12 -6.56
N ALA A 110 -8.38 8.19 -7.90
CA ALA A 110 -8.85 9.39 -8.58
C ALA A 110 -10.33 9.68 -8.31
N PHE A 111 -11.18 8.67 -8.39
CA PHE A 111 -12.60 8.76 -8.06
C PHE A 111 -12.82 9.16 -6.60
N GLY A 112 -12.00 8.63 -5.69
CA GLY A 112 -12.02 9.01 -4.28
C GLY A 112 -11.78 10.50 -4.10
N LEU A 113 -10.66 10.99 -4.63
CA LEU A 113 -10.24 12.39 -4.50
C LEU A 113 -11.19 13.37 -5.21
N ASP A 114 -11.67 13.04 -6.42
CA ASP A 114 -12.42 14.00 -7.26
C ASP A 114 -13.94 13.91 -7.11
N TYR A 115 -14.46 12.82 -6.56
CA TYR A 115 -15.90 12.60 -6.49
C TYR A 115 -16.37 12.19 -5.09
N ILE A 116 -15.78 11.17 -4.47
CA ILE A 116 -16.23 10.71 -3.15
C ILE A 116 -16.01 11.78 -2.09
N ILE A 117 -14.79 12.30 -1.97
CA ILE A 117 -14.45 13.29 -0.94
C ILE A 117 -15.27 14.59 -1.09
N PRO A 118 -15.38 15.20 -2.29
CA PRO A 118 -16.21 16.39 -2.47
C PRO A 118 -17.69 16.18 -2.19
N LYS A 119 -18.25 15.02 -2.56
CA LYS A 119 -19.69 14.78 -2.53
C LYS A 119 -20.20 14.13 -1.24
N TYR A 120 -19.41 13.27 -0.61
CA TYR A 120 -19.81 12.44 0.52
C TYR A 120 -19.00 12.71 1.79
N ALA A 121 -17.86 13.39 1.71
CA ALA A 121 -17.01 13.70 2.86
C ALA A 121 -16.91 15.21 3.16
N ASN A 122 -17.94 16.00 2.81
CA ASN A 122 -17.96 17.47 3.00
C ASN A 122 -16.73 18.20 2.43
N ASN A 123 -16.10 17.64 1.39
CA ASN A 123 -14.91 18.20 0.75
C ASN A 123 -13.75 18.47 1.73
N ILE A 124 -13.53 17.55 2.68
CA ILE A 124 -12.35 17.56 3.55
C ILE A 124 -11.05 17.50 2.74
N THR A 125 -9.97 18.05 3.30
CA THR A 125 -8.63 17.89 2.74
C THR A 125 -8.04 16.56 3.16
N ILE A 126 -7.54 15.77 2.20
CA ILE A 126 -6.85 14.50 2.46
C ILE A 126 -5.39 14.76 2.82
N ASP A 127 -4.96 14.28 3.99
CA ASP A 127 -3.61 14.41 4.52
C ASP A 127 -2.66 13.34 4.00
N LEU A 128 -3.18 12.15 3.69
CA LEU A 128 -2.41 10.98 3.23
C LEU A 128 -3.30 10.04 2.40
N VAL A 129 -2.71 9.42 1.38
CA VAL A 129 -3.32 8.27 0.71
C VAL A 129 -2.55 7.01 1.08
N VAL A 130 -3.24 5.94 1.48
CA VAL A 130 -2.62 4.63 1.72
C VAL A 130 -3.22 3.58 0.79
N ALA A 131 -2.40 2.65 0.31
CA ALA A 131 -2.86 1.55 -0.53
C ALA A 131 -2.43 0.20 0.06
N GLY A 132 -3.34 -0.77 0.08
CA GLY A 132 -3.13 -2.10 0.62
C GLY A 132 -4.03 -2.39 1.84
N ILE A 133 -3.71 -3.36 2.68
CA ILE A 133 -2.47 -4.15 2.67
C ILE A 133 -2.61 -5.26 1.62
N ASN A 134 -1.73 -5.23 0.62
CA ASN A 134 -1.74 -6.19 -0.47
C ASN A 134 -1.42 -7.60 0.00
N GLU A 135 -1.99 -8.59 -0.66
CA GLU A 135 -1.62 -9.99 -0.51
C GLU A 135 -0.53 -10.40 -1.51
N GLY A 136 0.61 -10.77 -0.96
CA GLY A 136 1.86 -10.90 -1.68
C GLY A 136 2.69 -9.62 -1.62
N VAL A 137 4.01 -9.78 -1.60
CA VAL A 137 4.94 -8.65 -1.53
C VAL A 137 5.09 -7.95 -2.90
N ASN A 138 5.25 -6.64 -2.88
CA ASN A 138 5.51 -5.81 -4.05
C ASN A 138 6.96 -5.32 -4.04
N THR A 139 7.88 -6.22 -4.41
CA THR A 139 9.34 -6.01 -4.39
C THR A 139 9.97 -6.22 -5.76
N GLY A 140 11.23 -5.79 -5.91
CA GLY A 140 11.96 -5.91 -7.17
C GLY A 140 11.21 -5.19 -8.30
N SER A 141 11.18 -5.73 -9.51
CA SER A 141 10.49 -5.08 -10.63
C SER A 141 8.95 -5.12 -10.54
N LEU A 142 8.39 -5.83 -9.56
CA LEU A 142 6.94 -6.04 -9.45
C LEU A 142 6.18 -4.76 -9.13
N TYR A 143 6.86 -3.72 -8.59
CA TYR A 143 6.22 -2.42 -8.34
C TYR A 143 5.55 -1.81 -9.58
N SER A 144 6.03 -2.15 -10.79
CA SER A 144 5.46 -1.63 -12.05
C SER A 144 4.17 -2.35 -12.45
N LEU A 145 4.00 -3.59 -11.98
CA LEU A 145 2.84 -4.46 -12.22
C LEU A 145 1.84 -4.43 -11.05
N SER A 146 2.26 -3.95 -9.89
CA SER A 146 1.45 -3.87 -8.67
C SER A 146 0.32 -2.84 -8.79
N GLY A 147 -0.92 -3.27 -8.57
CA GLY A 147 -2.06 -2.37 -8.50
C GLY A 147 -2.04 -1.51 -7.22
N THR A 148 -1.59 -2.08 -6.09
CA THR A 148 -1.35 -1.34 -4.84
C THR A 148 -0.33 -0.21 -5.03
N MET A 149 0.79 -0.46 -5.73
CA MET A 149 1.70 0.62 -6.12
C MET A 149 1.06 1.58 -7.12
N GLY A 150 0.28 1.09 -8.08
CA GLY A 150 -0.45 1.93 -9.05
C GLY A 150 -1.39 2.94 -8.39
N ALA A 151 -2.12 2.54 -7.34
CA ALA A 151 -2.92 3.43 -6.51
C ALA A 151 -2.03 4.48 -5.80
N THR A 152 -0.91 4.04 -5.23
CA THR A 152 0.05 4.90 -4.52
C THR A 152 0.71 5.93 -5.45
N TYR A 153 1.24 5.51 -6.60
CA TYR A 153 1.76 6.41 -7.64
C TYR A 153 0.71 7.43 -8.07
N THR A 154 -0.56 7.01 -8.17
CA THR A 154 -1.66 7.90 -8.54
C THR A 154 -1.88 9.03 -7.55
N ALA A 155 -1.79 8.75 -6.25
CA ALA A 155 -1.83 9.79 -5.24
C ALA A 155 -0.60 10.71 -5.33
N VAL A 156 0.61 10.14 -5.45
CA VAL A 156 1.87 10.90 -5.47
C VAL A 156 1.92 11.89 -6.63
N TYR A 157 1.58 11.49 -7.86
CA TYR A 157 1.63 12.40 -9.01
C TYR A 157 0.55 13.47 -8.98
N ARG A 158 -0.56 13.20 -8.28
CA ARG A 158 -1.61 14.19 -8.00
C ARG A 158 -1.25 15.13 -6.85
N GLY A 159 -0.06 14.96 -6.27
CA GLY A 159 0.46 15.82 -5.23
C GLY A 159 -0.03 15.45 -3.84
N TYR A 160 -0.45 14.21 -3.57
CA TYR A 160 -0.74 13.73 -2.21
C TYR A 160 0.43 12.88 -1.69
N PRO A 161 0.85 13.00 -0.42
CA PRO A 161 1.77 12.03 0.15
C PRO A 161 1.08 10.66 0.18
N ALA A 162 1.83 9.58 -0.09
CA ALA A 162 1.24 8.25 -0.13
C ALA A 162 2.18 7.10 0.24
N ILE A 163 1.58 6.01 0.72
CA ILE A 163 2.28 4.79 1.15
C ILE A 163 1.55 3.55 0.62
N SER A 164 2.29 2.62 0.02
CA SER A 164 1.81 1.25 -0.24
C SER A 164 2.24 0.31 0.87
N PHE A 165 1.37 -0.63 1.22
CA PHE A 165 1.63 -1.71 2.18
C PHE A 165 1.34 -3.06 1.54
N SER A 166 2.19 -4.05 1.81
CA SER A 166 2.08 -5.40 1.24
C SER A 166 2.54 -6.45 2.23
N ALA A 167 1.79 -7.54 2.38
CA ALA A 167 2.06 -8.67 3.25
C ALA A 167 2.49 -9.90 2.44
N SER A 168 3.13 -10.88 3.07
CA SER A 168 3.67 -12.03 2.35
C SER A 168 2.64 -13.13 2.08
N GLY A 169 1.59 -13.20 2.88
CA GLY A 169 0.51 -14.15 2.70
C GLY A 169 -0.35 -13.85 1.47
N PHE A 170 -1.09 -14.88 1.04
CA PHE A 170 -1.92 -14.88 -0.18
C PHE A 170 -3.39 -15.20 0.13
N ASN A 171 -3.85 -14.88 1.35
CA ASN A 171 -5.17 -15.30 1.82
C ASN A 171 -6.29 -14.29 1.50
N ASN A 172 -6.71 -14.29 0.23
CA ASN A 172 -7.75 -13.37 -0.24
C ASN A 172 -9.11 -13.84 0.22
N SER A 173 -9.56 -13.23 1.30
CA SER A 173 -10.71 -13.67 2.05
C SER A 173 -11.71 -12.54 2.24
N PHE A 174 -12.97 -12.94 2.35
CA PHE A 174 -14.06 -12.02 2.60
C PHE A 174 -14.02 -11.57 4.07
N PHE A 175 -14.01 -10.26 4.30
CA PHE A 175 -13.84 -9.71 5.64
C PHE A 175 -14.87 -10.22 6.67
N LYS A 176 -16.11 -10.49 6.26
CA LYS A 176 -17.14 -10.96 7.22
C LYS A 176 -16.88 -12.38 7.73
N ASP A 177 -16.09 -13.17 7.01
CA ASP A 177 -15.79 -14.55 7.36
C ASP A 177 -14.45 -14.67 8.11
N ASN A 178 -13.50 -13.77 7.85
CA ASN A 178 -12.11 -13.93 8.26
C ASN A 178 -11.52 -12.78 9.08
N LEU A 179 -12.22 -11.65 9.23
CA LEU A 179 -11.73 -10.54 10.04
C LEU A 179 -11.91 -10.86 11.52
N ASP A 180 -10.78 -11.02 12.22
CA ASP A 180 -10.73 -11.14 13.68
C ASP A 180 -9.56 -10.31 14.22
N LEU A 181 -9.85 -9.09 14.67
CA LEU A 181 -8.84 -8.17 15.21
C LEU A 181 -8.38 -8.54 16.63
N ASP A 182 -9.04 -9.50 17.28
CA ASP A 182 -8.65 -10.00 18.60
C ASP A 182 -7.64 -11.16 18.49
N ASP A 183 -7.59 -11.87 17.35
CA ASP A 183 -6.55 -12.84 17.06
C ASP A 183 -5.24 -12.15 16.63
N THR A 184 -4.36 -11.97 17.61
CA THR A 184 -3.04 -11.35 17.45
C THR A 184 -2.03 -12.19 16.65
N LEU A 185 -2.36 -13.42 16.25
CA LEU A 185 -1.51 -14.27 15.39
C LEU A 185 -1.98 -14.29 13.93
N LEU A 186 -3.15 -13.72 13.61
CA LEU A 186 -3.52 -13.51 12.21
C LEU A 186 -2.58 -12.50 11.56
N GLU A 187 -2.05 -12.85 10.38
CA GLU A 187 -1.19 -11.94 9.60
C GLU A 187 -1.89 -10.60 9.40
N SER A 188 -3.17 -10.61 8.99
CA SER A 188 -3.99 -9.41 8.76
C SER A 188 -4.04 -8.47 9.96
N THR A 189 -4.15 -9.00 11.18
CA THR A 189 -4.16 -8.23 12.43
C THR A 189 -2.78 -7.62 12.72
N ILE A 190 -1.71 -8.40 12.54
CA ILE A 190 -0.33 -7.95 12.74
C ILE A 190 0.00 -6.83 11.75
N VAL A 191 -0.17 -7.07 10.44
CA VAL A 191 0.21 -6.09 9.41
C VAL A 191 -0.65 -4.83 9.47
N ALA A 192 -1.94 -4.94 9.80
CA ALA A 192 -2.81 -3.77 10.01
C ALA A 192 -2.34 -2.92 11.19
N THR A 193 -1.97 -3.55 12.30
CA THR A 193 -1.47 -2.86 13.50
C THR A 193 -0.14 -2.16 13.21
N LYS A 194 0.85 -2.86 12.65
CA LYS A 194 2.15 -2.28 12.31
C LYS A 194 2.04 -1.17 11.26
N SER A 195 1.13 -1.30 10.29
CA SER A 195 0.89 -0.26 9.29
C SER A 195 0.26 0.99 9.89
N ALA A 196 -0.69 0.85 10.81
CA ALA A 196 -1.26 1.98 11.54
C ALA A 196 -0.19 2.68 12.42
N GLU A 197 0.64 1.92 13.14
CA GLU A 197 1.76 2.46 13.91
C GLU A 197 2.74 3.27 13.04
N LEU A 198 3.04 2.80 11.83
CA LEU A 198 3.90 3.51 10.89
C LEU A 198 3.25 4.84 10.43
N VAL A 199 1.95 4.83 10.15
CA VAL A 199 1.20 6.05 9.78
C VAL A 199 1.16 7.05 10.94
N ASP A 200 0.92 6.59 12.16
CA ASP A 200 0.96 7.42 13.36
C ASP A 200 2.34 8.04 13.55
N GLN A 201 3.40 7.24 13.45
CA GLN A 201 4.78 7.72 13.57
C GLN A 201 5.11 8.76 12.48
N LEU A 202 4.62 8.58 11.25
CA LEU A 202 4.78 9.56 10.18
C LEU A 202 4.13 10.89 10.55
N PHE A 203 2.89 10.89 11.04
CA PHE A 203 2.19 12.12 11.40
C PHE A 203 2.72 12.77 12.68
N MET A 204 3.18 11.99 13.66
CA MET A 204 3.90 12.51 14.82
C MET A 204 5.21 13.20 14.40
N SER A 205 5.89 12.67 13.39
CA SER A 205 7.15 13.22 12.87
C SER A 205 6.95 14.33 11.83
N GLN A 206 5.74 14.47 11.26
CA GLN A 206 5.38 15.57 10.36
C GLN A 206 5.54 16.93 11.06
N ASP A 207 5.26 17.00 12.37
CA ASP A 207 5.34 18.22 13.17
C ASP A 207 4.57 19.38 12.49
N GLU A 208 5.16 20.56 12.37
CA GLU A 208 4.55 21.74 11.74
C GLU A 208 4.61 21.73 10.20
N ASN A 209 5.10 20.66 9.57
CA ASN A 209 5.17 20.61 8.11
C ASN A 209 3.77 20.50 7.49
N THR A 210 3.52 21.23 6.41
CA THR A 210 2.22 21.20 5.72
C THR A 210 1.94 19.89 4.99
N ARG A 211 2.95 19.03 4.80
CA ARG A 211 2.84 17.71 4.16
C ARG A 211 3.62 16.67 4.94
N ALA A 212 3.11 15.45 4.99
CA ALA A 212 3.79 14.33 5.61
C ALA A 212 5.02 13.85 4.81
N LEU A 213 4.97 13.94 3.48
CA LEU A 213 6.07 13.62 2.57
C LEU A 213 6.28 14.73 1.53
N ALA A 214 7.51 14.82 1.03
CA ALA A 214 7.88 15.74 -0.04
C ALA A 214 7.02 15.50 -1.29
N LEU A 215 6.83 16.55 -2.10
CA LEU A 215 6.09 16.43 -3.35
C LEU A 215 6.78 15.46 -4.30
N GLY A 216 6.01 14.56 -4.93
CA GLY A 216 6.55 13.57 -5.86
C GLY A 216 7.26 12.39 -5.19
N VAL A 217 7.16 12.24 -3.86
CA VAL A 217 7.76 11.15 -3.08
C VAL A 217 6.67 10.32 -2.40
N GLY A 218 6.84 9.00 -2.42
CA GLY A 218 6.02 8.03 -1.70
C GLY A 218 6.87 6.96 -1.01
N LEU A 219 6.21 6.12 -0.22
CA LEU A 219 6.83 4.99 0.47
C LEU A 219 6.25 3.66 -0.01
N ASN A 220 7.09 2.62 -0.04
CA ASN A 220 6.68 1.23 -0.23
C ASN A 220 7.05 0.41 0.99
N VAL A 221 6.10 -0.34 1.54
CA VAL A 221 6.27 -1.16 2.74
C VAL A 221 5.94 -2.61 2.43
N ASN A 222 6.85 -3.52 2.77
CA ASN A 222 6.62 -4.96 2.64
C ASN A 222 6.89 -5.67 3.96
N PHE A 223 5.99 -6.59 4.32
CA PHE A 223 6.12 -7.44 5.50
C PHE A 223 6.60 -8.84 5.10
N PRO A 224 7.42 -9.50 5.95
CA PRO A 224 7.81 -10.89 5.76
C PRO A 224 6.66 -11.83 6.15
N PRO A 225 6.84 -13.15 6.06
CA PRO A 225 5.96 -14.12 6.71
C PRO A 225 5.83 -13.87 8.20
N LEU A 226 4.58 -13.81 8.67
CA LEU A 226 4.18 -13.41 10.01
C LEU A 226 3.13 -14.37 10.60
N GLY A 227 3.00 -14.35 11.92
CA GLY A 227 1.87 -14.98 12.60
C GLY A 227 1.83 -16.49 12.37
N TYR A 228 0.67 -17.05 12.03
CA TYR A 228 0.55 -18.49 11.77
C TYR A 228 1.46 -19.02 10.64
N ASP A 229 1.84 -18.18 9.67
CA ASP A 229 2.76 -18.59 8.60
C ASP A 229 4.23 -18.59 9.06
N ASN A 230 4.54 -17.86 10.14
CA ASN A 230 5.84 -17.84 10.79
C ASN A 230 5.71 -17.39 12.25
N GLU A 231 5.44 -18.33 13.16
CA GLU A 231 5.18 -18.01 14.58
C GLU A 231 6.39 -17.38 15.30
N SER A 232 7.59 -17.49 14.72
CA SER A 232 8.79 -16.81 15.25
C SER A 232 8.80 -15.30 14.95
N CYS A 233 7.92 -14.84 14.07
CA CYS A 233 7.80 -13.45 13.65
C CYS A 233 6.37 -12.95 13.85
N THR A 234 6.13 -12.26 14.96
CA THR A 234 4.81 -11.69 15.31
C THR A 234 4.85 -10.18 15.57
N ASP A 235 6.04 -9.61 15.73
CA ASP A 235 6.27 -8.17 15.86
C ASP A 235 7.51 -7.77 15.03
N PRO A 236 7.35 -7.56 13.71
CA PRO A 236 8.47 -7.28 12.83
C PRO A 236 9.10 -5.92 13.16
N THR A 237 10.42 -5.88 13.12
CA THR A 237 11.18 -4.62 13.22
C THR A 237 11.30 -3.95 11.87
N TRP A 238 11.59 -2.64 11.86
CA TRP A 238 11.68 -1.85 10.62
C TRP A 238 13.11 -1.81 10.08
N ALA A 239 13.26 -1.94 8.76
CA ALA A 239 14.51 -1.72 8.05
C ALA A 239 14.28 -0.82 6.83
N PHE A 240 15.12 0.22 6.68
CA PHE A 240 15.16 0.96 5.42
C PHE A 240 15.79 0.08 4.34
N ALA A 241 15.15 0.09 3.18
CA ALA A 241 15.58 -0.65 2.01
C ALA A 241 15.47 0.20 0.75
N ARG A 242 15.95 -0.34 -0.35
CA ARG A 242 15.70 0.17 -1.69
C ARG A 242 14.97 -0.87 -2.52
N MET A 243 14.17 -0.42 -3.48
CA MET A 243 13.30 -1.29 -4.29
C MET A 243 14.05 -2.23 -5.24
N SER A 244 15.31 -1.93 -5.55
CA SER A 244 16.19 -2.69 -6.44
C SER A 244 17.51 -3.00 -5.76
N GLY A 245 18.24 -4.03 -6.20
CA GLY A 245 19.49 -4.44 -5.57
C GLY A 245 19.67 -5.96 -5.54
N MET A 246 20.45 -6.46 -4.59
CA MET A 246 20.68 -7.91 -4.39
C MET A 246 19.36 -8.67 -4.30
N ASP A 247 19.24 -9.84 -4.90
CA ASP A 247 18.02 -10.66 -4.88
C ASP A 247 16.75 -9.99 -5.41
N ALA A 248 16.85 -8.80 -6.03
CA ALA A 248 15.70 -8.17 -6.68
C ALA A 248 15.24 -9.05 -7.85
N ILE A 249 13.96 -9.37 -7.86
CA ILE A 249 13.32 -10.24 -8.84
C ILE A 249 12.40 -9.47 -9.77
N GLY A 250 12.09 -10.06 -10.91
CA GLY A 250 11.00 -9.63 -11.77
C GLY A 250 10.22 -10.82 -12.32
N ALA A 251 9.05 -10.49 -12.87
CA ALA A 251 8.14 -11.41 -13.53
C ALA A 251 8.79 -12.08 -14.74
N ASP A 252 8.70 -13.40 -14.83
CA ASP A 252 9.11 -14.17 -15.99
C ASP A 252 8.15 -15.35 -16.25
N ILE A 253 8.37 -16.02 -17.37
CA ILE A 253 7.59 -17.16 -17.83
C ILE A 253 8.48 -18.41 -17.95
N GLN A 254 7.99 -19.53 -17.46
CA GLN A 254 8.60 -20.84 -17.70
C GLN A 254 7.65 -21.70 -18.52
N TYR A 255 8.18 -22.32 -19.58
CA TYR A 255 7.47 -23.35 -20.35
C TYR A 255 7.86 -24.73 -19.86
N ASP A 256 6.86 -25.56 -19.58
CA ASP A 256 7.02 -26.97 -19.26
C ASP A 256 6.68 -27.80 -20.50
N GLU A 257 7.68 -28.48 -21.07
CA GLU A 257 7.52 -29.30 -22.27
C GLU A 257 6.64 -30.54 -22.04
N GLU A 258 6.62 -31.09 -20.82
CA GLU A 258 5.84 -32.30 -20.49
C GLU A 258 4.36 -31.96 -20.39
N THR A 259 4.03 -30.87 -19.69
CA THR A 259 2.63 -30.45 -19.51
C THR A 259 2.12 -29.52 -20.60
N GLN A 260 3.01 -29.01 -21.46
CA GLN A 260 2.75 -27.99 -22.47
C GLN A 260 2.11 -26.72 -21.90
N LYS A 261 2.42 -26.38 -20.65
CA LYS A 261 1.88 -25.22 -19.94
C LYS A 261 2.95 -24.19 -19.68
N TYR A 262 2.50 -22.95 -19.56
CA TYR A 262 3.32 -21.86 -19.04
C TYR A 262 2.99 -21.62 -17.57
N SER A 263 4.01 -21.34 -16.78
CA SER A 263 3.87 -20.90 -15.39
C SER A 263 4.55 -19.56 -15.18
N TRP A 264 4.03 -18.80 -14.23
CA TRP A 264 4.70 -17.63 -13.70
C TRP A 264 5.90 -18.07 -12.86
N VAL A 265 7.05 -17.44 -13.11
CA VAL A 265 8.24 -17.59 -12.26
C VAL A 265 8.86 -16.22 -12.00
N SER A 266 9.68 -16.15 -10.96
CA SER A 266 10.45 -14.94 -10.64
C SER A 266 11.91 -15.18 -10.95
N ARG A 267 12.57 -14.23 -11.64
CA ARG A 267 14.02 -14.29 -11.90
C ARG A 267 14.68 -12.96 -11.58
N SER A 268 15.99 -13.00 -11.39
CA SER A 268 16.82 -11.80 -11.23
C SER A 268 17.63 -11.55 -12.49
N TRP A 269 17.92 -10.27 -12.77
CA TRP A 269 18.75 -9.82 -13.88
C TRP A 269 19.66 -8.67 -13.42
N ASP A 270 20.81 -8.49 -14.06
CA ASP A 270 21.78 -7.43 -13.73
C ASP A 270 21.17 -6.02 -13.71
N ALA A 271 20.17 -5.77 -14.56
CA ALA A 271 19.47 -4.49 -14.59
C ALA A 271 18.70 -4.20 -13.28
N LEU A 272 18.24 -5.23 -12.57
CA LEU A 272 17.54 -5.10 -11.28
C LEU A 272 18.51 -4.88 -10.10
N THR A 273 19.80 -5.15 -10.29
CA THR A 273 20.81 -4.96 -9.25
C THR A 273 21.59 -3.66 -9.43
N ALA A 274 21.48 -3.01 -10.60
CA ALA A 274 22.13 -1.76 -10.91
C ALA A 274 21.76 -0.65 -9.90
N CYS A 275 22.74 0.14 -9.48
CA CYS A 275 22.52 1.33 -8.66
C CYS A 275 22.87 2.61 -9.40
N TYR A 276 21.84 3.36 -9.79
CA TYR A 276 22.00 4.66 -10.43
C TYR A 276 21.27 5.78 -9.70
N ASN A 277 20.18 5.46 -8.99
CA ASN A 277 19.33 6.42 -8.29
C ASN A 277 19.10 5.92 -6.85
N GLY A 278 18.84 6.85 -5.92
CA GLY A 278 18.59 6.55 -4.51
C GLY A 278 19.87 6.26 -3.71
N ASP A 279 19.70 5.68 -2.52
CA ASP A 279 20.79 5.33 -1.61
C ASP A 279 21.30 3.90 -1.86
N CYS A 280 22.45 3.78 -2.53
CA CYS A 280 23.07 2.50 -2.83
C CYS A 280 23.61 1.76 -1.60
N SER A 281 23.70 2.40 -0.44
CA SER A 281 24.19 1.76 0.80
C SER A 281 23.13 0.90 1.47
N LEU A 282 21.85 1.09 1.12
CA LEU A 282 20.74 0.30 1.63
C LEU A 282 20.66 -1.08 0.94
N PRO A 283 20.28 -2.14 1.67
CA PRO A 283 19.96 -3.44 1.08
C PRO A 283 18.67 -3.34 0.23
N SER A 284 18.47 -4.31 -0.66
CA SER A 284 17.19 -4.41 -1.38
C SER A 284 16.07 -4.87 -0.46
N GLU A 285 14.82 -4.60 -0.86
CA GLU A 285 13.65 -5.15 -0.16
C GLU A 285 13.69 -6.68 -0.12
N ASN A 286 14.00 -7.34 -1.25
CA ASN A 286 14.07 -8.80 -1.34
C ASN A 286 15.08 -9.39 -0.37
N TYR A 287 16.29 -8.83 -0.31
CA TYR A 287 17.33 -9.30 0.58
C TYR A 287 16.90 -9.19 2.05
N VAL A 288 16.28 -8.06 2.44
CA VAL A 288 15.81 -7.88 3.83
C VAL A 288 14.68 -8.83 4.17
N LEU A 289 13.71 -9.05 3.28
CA LEU A 289 12.61 -9.96 3.56
C LEU A 289 13.08 -11.42 3.66
N GLU A 290 14.07 -11.82 2.86
CA GLU A 290 14.60 -13.19 2.87
C GLU A 290 15.61 -13.45 4.00
N GLN A 291 16.43 -12.45 4.35
CA GLN A 291 17.57 -12.60 5.26
C GLN A 291 17.44 -11.84 6.58
N GLY A 292 16.55 -10.84 6.65
CA GLY A 292 16.47 -9.86 7.74
C GLY A 292 15.88 -10.37 9.05
N ASN A 293 15.52 -11.65 9.15
CA ASN A 293 15.00 -12.29 10.37
C ASN A 293 13.92 -11.46 11.09
N CYS A 294 12.70 -11.51 10.56
CA CYS A 294 11.55 -10.75 11.06
C CYS A 294 11.68 -9.22 10.92
N GLN A 295 11.99 -8.79 9.70
CA GLN A 295 12.08 -7.37 9.34
C GLN A 295 11.08 -7.01 8.23
N ALA A 296 10.33 -5.92 8.46
CA ALA A 296 9.55 -5.25 7.44
C ALA A 296 10.39 -4.15 6.78
N THR A 297 10.23 -3.99 5.48
CA THR A 297 11.01 -3.03 4.69
C THR A 297 10.25 -1.73 4.50
N VAL A 298 10.98 -0.62 4.49
CA VAL A 298 10.46 0.69 4.08
C VAL A 298 11.39 1.25 3.02
N SER A 299 10.90 1.38 1.79
CA SER A 299 11.63 1.99 0.68
C SER A 299 11.01 3.33 0.29
N VAL A 300 11.85 4.30 -0.01
CA VAL A 300 11.42 5.61 -0.53
C VAL A 300 11.52 5.60 -2.04
N PHE A 301 10.48 6.07 -2.73
CA PHE A 301 10.48 6.22 -4.19
C PHE A 301 10.07 7.63 -4.61
N SER A 302 10.50 8.01 -5.82
CA SER A 302 10.05 9.21 -6.52
C SER A 302 9.32 8.86 -7.83
N ILE A 303 8.51 9.78 -8.32
CA ILE A 303 7.83 9.68 -9.63
C ILE A 303 8.51 10.50 -10.73
N ASP A 304 9.69 11.07 -10.46
CA ASP A 304 10.55 11.62 -11.50
C ASP A 304 11.37 10.47 -12.11
N TYR A 305 10.98 10.08 -13.32
CA TYR A 305 11.51 8.90 -14.00
C TYR A 305 12.73 9.21 -14.88
N ASP A 306 13.12 10.48 -15.01
CA ASP A 306 14.28 10.85 -15.81
C ASP A 306 15.56 10.21 -15.24
N ALA A 307 16.39 9.67 -16.13
CA ALA A 307 17.68 9.13 -15.72
C ALA A 307 18.55 10.25 -15.11
N ASN A 308 19.35 9.91 -14.11
CA ASN A 308 20.24 10.89 -13.50
C ASN A 308 21.14 11.58 -14.55
N LEU A 309 21.66 12.75 -14.19
CA LEU A 309 22.41 13.60 -15.12
C LEU A 309 23.60 12.88 -15.78
N VAL A 310 24.27 11.98 -15.05
CA VAL A 310 25.43 11.24 -15.56
C VAL A 310 25.01 10.29 -16.69
N LEU A 311 23.98 9.47 -16.46
CA LEU A 311 23.45 8.56 -17.48
C LEU A 311 22.87 9.32 -18.66
N THR A 312 22.15 10.42 -18.38
CA THR A 312 21.60 11.29 -19.42
C THR A 312 22.70 11.87 -20.30
N GLN A 313 23.84 12.29 -19.74
CA GLN A 313 24.99 12.78 -20.51
C GLN A 313 25.65 11.68 -21.35
N GLN A 314 25.78 10.46 -20.81
CA GLN A 314 26.28 9.31 -21.55
C GLN A 314 25.40 9.00 -22.76
N ALA A 315 24.08 8.98 -22.58
CA ALA A 315 23.13 8.76 -23.67
C ALA A 315 23.16 9.88 -24.72
N LYS A 316 23.24 11.15 -24.29
CA LYS A 316 23.33 12.31 -25.19
C LYS A 316 24.59 12.27 -26.04
N ALA A 317 25.75 11.99 -25.45
CA ALA A 317 27.01 11.91 -26.17
C ALA A 317 26.98 10.90 -27.34
N LEU A 318 26.24 9.79 -27.20
CA LEU A 318 26.04 8.82 -28.27
C LEU A 318 25.17 9.35 -29.42
N LEU A 319 24.28 10.29 -29.13
CA LEU A 319 23.35 10.91 -30.08
C LEU A 319 23.82 12.27 -30.59
N ASP A 320 24.89 12.85 -30.05
CA ASP A 320 25.43 14.17 -30.41
C ASP A 320 25.51 14.43 -31.93
N PRO A 321 25.94 13.48 -32.80
CA PRO A 321 25.97 13.70 -34.24
C PRO A 321 24.62 14.01 -34.90
N LEU A 322 23.50 13.66 -34.26
CA LEU A 322 22.14 13.98 -34.75
C LEU A 322 21.71 15.42 -34.44
N PHE A 323 22.40 16.09 -33.52
CA PHE A 323 22.03 17.41 -32.99
C PHE A 323 23.06 18.51 -33.35
N GLN A 324 23.91 18.27 -34.35
CA GLN A 324 24.85 19.25 -34.92
C GLN A 324 24.27 19.99 -36.13
#